data_AF-A0A2K8XE53-F1
#
_entry.id   AF-A0A2K8XE53-F1
#
_cell.length_a   1.000
_cell.length_b   1.000
_cell.length_c   1.000
_cell.angle_alpha   90.00
_cell.angle_beta   90.00
_cell.angle_gamma   90.00
#
_symmetry.space_group_name_H-M   'P 1'
#
loop_
_entity.id
_entity.type
_entity.pdbx_description
1 polymer ?
#
loop_
_entity_poly.entity_id
_entity_poly.type
_entity_poly.pdbx_seq_one_letter_code
_entity_poly.pdbx_strand_id
1 'polypeptide(L)'
;MPTPKGIITAAEAQELNDNWTNLRARANQSAAGKPDNRSSWYSFDDMQNFLNLIKEENPKVNGIRFYLGVETTKEDPKGLTTIFMVPTEDDKGKNKDIPKAKGMDRGEEGEPVESGYPQ
;
A
#
# COMPACT_ATOMS: atom_id res chain seq x y z
N MET A 1 18.82 -13.18 11.18
CA MET A 1 17.81 -12.13 11.46
C MET A 1 16.54 -12.81 11.96
N PRO A 2 15.79 -12.22 12.90
CA PRO A 2 14.53 -12.81 13.35
C PRO A 2 13.52 -12.83 12.20
N THR A 3 12.75 -13.91 12.08
CA THR A 3 11.63 -13.98 11.14
C THR A 3 10.58 -12.93 11.54
N PRO A 4 10.07 -12.11 10.60
CA PRO A 4 9.00 -11.16 10.90
C PRO A 4 7.74 -11.86 11.43
N LYS A 5 6.96 -11.14 12.22
CA LYS A 5 5.61 -11.60 12.60
C LYS A 5 4.65 -11.38 11.43
N GLY A 6 3.67 -12.26 11.28
CA GLY A 6 2.62 -12.12 10.26
C GLY A 6 3.02 -12.58 8.86
N ILE A 7 4.08 -13.39 8.72
CA ILE A 7 4.37 -14.10 7.47
C ILE A 7 3.21 -15.05 7.17
N ILE A 8 2.62 -14.92 5.98
CA ILE A 8 1.60 -15.82 5.45
C ILE A 8 2.20 -16.70 4.34
N THR A 9 1.56 -17.82 4.10
CA THR A 9 1.85 -18.72 2.97
C THR A 9 1.32 -18.14 1.66
N ALA A 10 1.82 -18.64 0.52
CA ALA A 10 1.31 -18.28 -0.79
C ALA A 10 -0.18 -18.64 -0.96
N ALA A 11 -0.62 -19.77 -0.37
CA ALA A 11 -2.02 -20.18 -0.39
C ALA A 11 -2.94 -19.21 0.36
N GLU A 12 -2.53 -18.76 1.55
CA GLU A 12 -3.27 -17.73 2.31
C GLU A 12 -3.30 -16.39 1.53
N ALA A 13 -2.21 -16.02 0.87
CA ALA A 13 -2.17 -14.82 0.02
C ALA A 13 -3.16 -14.92 -1.16
N GLN A 14 -3.23 -16.09 -1.80
CA GLN A 14 -4.19 -16.36 -2.88
C GLN A 14 -5.64 -16.29 -2.36
N GLU A 15 -5.94 -16.90 -1.22
CA GLU A 15 -7.28 -16.85 -0.63
C GLU A 15 -7.70 -15.39 -0.32
N LEU A 16 -6.80 -14.57 0.22
CA LEU A 16 -7.05 -13.15 0.47
C LEU A 16 -7.35 -12.38 -0.83
N ASN A 17 -6.58 -12.65 -1.89
CA ASN A 17 -6.78 -12.05 -3.21
C ASN A 17 -8.14 -12.44 -3.82
N ASP A 18 -8.51 -13.71 -3.73
CA ASP A 18 -9.75 -14.24 -4.29
C ASP A 18 -10.96 -13.69 -3.51
N ASN A 19 -10.86 -13.62 -2.19
CA ASN A 19 -11.87 -12.99 -1.33
C ASN A 19 -12.07 -11.51 -1.68
N TRP A 20 -11.00 -10.74 -1.91
CA TRP A 20 -11.13 -9.36 -2.36
C TRP A 20 -11.86 -9.28 -3.71
N THR A 21 -11.49 -10.15 -4.65
CA THR A 21 -12.09 -10.19 -5.99
C THR A 21 -13.60 -10.49 -5.90
N ASN A 22 -13.99 -11.48 -5.11
CA ASN A 22 -15.37 -11.91 -4.98
C ASN A 22 -16.24 -10.92 -4.18
N LEU A 23 -15.67 -10.29 -3.15
CA LEU A 23 -16.45 -9.49 -2.19
C LEU A 23 -16.37 -7.98 -2.44
N ARG A 24 -15.31 -7.47 -3.06
CA ARG A 24 -15.01 -6.03 -3.15
C ARG A 24 -14.91 -5.50 -4.56
N ALA A 25 -14.42 -6.30 -5.52
CA ALA A 25 -14.12 -5.81 -6.87
C ALA A 25 -15.32 -5.10 -7.52
N ARG A 26 -16.51 -5.71 -7.53
CA ARG A 26 -17.70 -5.12 -8.17
C ARG A 26 -18.07 -3.75 -7.58
N ALA A 27 -18.04 -3.61 -6.25
CA ALA A 27 -18.39 -2.37 -5.59
C ALA A 27 -17.38 -1.26 -5.88
N ASN A 28 -16.08 -1.59 -5.83
CA ASN A 28 -15.02 -0.64 -6.12
C ASN A 28 -15.04 -0.21 -7.60
N GLN A 29 -15.22 -1.16 -8.52
CA GLN A 29 -15.35 -0.87 -9.95
C GLN A 29 -16.57 0.00 -10.24
N SER A 30 -17.70 -0.26 -9.59
CA SER A 30 -18.89 0.58 -9.72
C SER A 30 -18.66 2.00 -9.20
N ALA A 31 -17.92 2.16 -8.10
CA ALA A 31 -17.58 3.47 -7.54
C ALA A 31 -16.61 4.24 -8.46
N ALA A 32 -15.55 3.57 -8.93
CA ALA A 32 -14.59 4.12 -9.89
C ALA A 32 -15.21 4.36 -11.29
N GLY A 33 -16.29 3.65 -11.63
CA GLY A 33 -16.90 3.67 -12.96
C GLY A 33 -16.05 2.98 -14.04
N LYS A 34 -15.08 2.16 -13.63
CA LYS A 34 -14.08 1.48 -14.46
C LYS A 34 -13.38 0.38 -13.64
N PRO A 35 -12.60 -0.52 -14.26
CA PRO A 35 -11.70 -1.41 -13.51
C PRO A 35 -10.81 -0.61 -12.55
N ASP A 36 -10.85 -0.97 -11.27
CA ASP A 36 -10.09 -0.31 -10.21
C ASP A 36 -8.88 -1.16 -9.78
N ASN A 37 -7.88 -0.51 -9.19
CA ASN A 37 -6.68 -1.15 -8.67
C ASN A 37 -6.97 -1.92 -7.38
N ARG A 38 -6.21 -3.01 -7.18
CA ARG A 38 -6.23 -3.81 -5.93
C ARG A 38 -4.87 -3.93 -5.25
N SER A 39 -3.82 -3.41 -5.88
CA SER A 39 -2.43 -3.51 -5.42
C SER A 39 -1.65 -2.28 -5.87
N SER A 40 -0.64 -1.92 -5.09
CA SER A 40 0.41 -0.98 -5.47
C SER A 40 1.75 -1.70 -5.45
N TRP A 41 2.60 -1.39 -6.42
CA TRP A 41 3.96 -1.94 -6.50
C TRP A 41 4.98 -0.88 -6.10
N TYR A 42 6.04 -1.33 -5.44
CA TYR A 42 7.20 -0.52 -5.09
C TYR A 42 8.44 -1.34 -5.39
N SER A 43 9.48 -0.68 -5.89
CA SER A 43 10.77 -1.34 -6.05
C SER A 43 11.31 -1.74 -4.68
N PHE A 44 12.08 -2.83 -4.63
CA PHE A 44 12.73 -3.25 -3.40
C PHE A 44 13.69 -2.17 -2.89
N ASP A 45 14.42 -1.52 -3.80
CA ASP A 45 15.39 -0.48 -3.47
C ASP A 45 14.72 0.78 -2.90
N ASP A 46 13.63 1.25 -3.51
CA ASP A 46 12.91 2.42 -3.01
C ASP A 46 12.22 2.12 -1.67
N MET A 47 11.69 0.91 -1.49
CA MET A 47 11.18 0.49 -0.19
C MET A 47 12.29 0.55 0.85
N GLN A 48 13.47 -0.01 0.56
CA GLN A 48 14.59 0.00 1.49
C GLN A 48 15.09 1.43 1.79
N ASN A 49 15.15 2.28 0.76
CA ASN A 49 15.52 3.69 0.89
C ASN A 49 14.50 4.47 1.71
N PHE A 50 13.20 4.23 1.52
CA PHE A 50 12.14 4.83 2.31
C PHE A 50 12.24 4.44 3.78
N LEU A 51 12.49 3.15 4.09
CA LEU A 51 12.73 2.69 5.45
C LEU A 51 13.92 3.38 6.12
N ASN A 52 15.00 3.59 5.37
CA ASN A 52 16.18 4.30 5.87
C ASN A 52 15.86 5.78 6.12
N LEU A 53 15.21 6.45 5.16
CA LEU A 53 14.81 7.84 5.24
C LEU A 53 13.94 8.13 6.46
N ILE A 54 12.85 7.36 6.65
CA ILE A 54 11.94 7.63 7.78
C ILE A 54 12.61 7.36 9.13
N LYS A 55 13.57 6.44 9.19
CA LYS A 55 14.32 6.13 10.41
C LYS A 55 15.35 7.20 10.75
N GLU A 56 15.96 7.82 9.74
CA GLU A 56 16.85 8.97 9.92
C GLU A 56 16.07 10.23 10.32
N GLU A 57 14.98 10.54 9.62
CA GLU A 57 14.19 11.76 9.86
C GLU A 57 13.33 11.69 11.13
N ASN A 58 12.94 10.49 11.59
CA ASN A 58 12.01 10.30 12.71
C ASN A 58 12.59 9.33 13.75
N PRO A 59 13.33 9.82 14.77
CA PRO A 59 14.02 8.97 15.75
C PRO A 59 13.12 8.04 16.57
N LYS A 60 11.81 8.33 16.64
CA LYS A 60 10.81 7.54 17.37
C LYS A 60 9.98 6.62 16.47
N VAL A 61 10.32 6.50 15.19
CA VAL A 61 9.58 5.64 14.28
C VAL A 61 9.53 4.21 14.82
N ASN A 62 8.34 3.63 14.84
CA ASN A 62 8.09 2.31 15.41
C ASN A 62 7.39 1.35 14.43
N GLY A 63 6.96 1.86 13.27
CA GLY A 63 6.22 1.08 12.29
C GLY A 63 5.83 1.91 11.07
N ILE A 64 5.04 1.27 10.21
CA ILE A 64 4.51 1.83 8.98
C ILE A 64 3.04 1.46 8.89
N ARG A 65 2.21 2.42 8.53
CA ARG A 65 0.80 2.23 8.25
C ARG A 65 0.55 2.37 6.76
N PHE A 66 -0.28 1.48 6.23
CA PHE A 66 -0.74 1.50 4.85
C PHE A 66 -2.15 2.07 4.81
N TYR A 67 -2.37 3.04 3.93
CA TYR A 67 -3.66 3.67 3.69
C TYR A 67 -4.12 3.44 2.27
N LEU A 68 -5.42 3.24 2.08
CA LEU A 68 -6.03 3.34 0.75
C LEU A 68 -6.23 4.81 0.41
N GLY A 69 -5.75 5.22 -0.75
CA GLY A 69 -5.99 6.52 -1.37
C GLY A 69 -6.65 6.37 -2.74
N VAL A 70 -7.02 7.49 -3.35
CA VAL A 70 -7.48 7.54 -4.75
C VAL A 70 -6.68 8.63 -5.44
N GLU A 71 -5.95 8.28 -6.49
CA GLU A 71 -5.26 9.27 -7.30
C GLU A 71 -6.13 9.68 -8.48
N THR A 72 -6.36 10.98 -8.58
CA THR A 72 -7.12 11.59 -9.65
C THR A 72 -6.18 12.43 -10.52
N THR A 73 -6.53 12.54 -11.80
CA THR A 73 -5.92 13.51 -12.71
C THR A 73 -7.00 14.44 -13.24
N LYS A 74 -6.63 15.46 -14.01
CA LYS A 74 -7.61 16.34 -14.66
C LYS A 74 -8.44 15.57 -15.69
N GLU A 75 -7.81 14.61 -16.36
CA GLU A 75 -8.39 13.74 -17.38
C GLU A 75 -9.18 12.59 -16.75
N ASP A 76 -8.85 12.20 -15.51
CA ASP A 76 -9.47 11.13 -14.75
C ASP A 76 -9.87 11.57 -13.33
N PRO A 77 -11.00 12.30 -13.18
CA PRO A 77 -11.42 12.85 -11.90
C PRO A 77 -11.97 11.80 -10.92
N LYS A 78 -12.29 10.59 -11.40
CA LYS A 78 -12.70 9.47 -10.52
C LYS A 78 -11.50 8.72 -9.97
N GLY A 79 -10.40 8.71 -10.71
CA GLY A 79 -9.14 8.15 -10.26
C GLY A 79 -9.12 6.63 -10.15
N LEU A 80 -8.01 6.15 -9.60
CA LEU A 80 -7.80 4.74 -9.25
C LEU A 80 -7.32 4.64 -7.81
N THR A 81 -7.70 3.55 -7.15
CA THR A 81 -7.20 3.21 -5.82
C THR A 81 -5.67 3.11 -5.85
N THR A 82 -5.03 3.62 -4.80
CA THR A 82 -3.62 3.41 -4.50
C THR A 82 -3.47 3.05 -3.03
N ILE A 83 -2.30 2.56 -2.67
CA ILE A 83 -1.87 2.37 -1.30
C ILE A 83 -0.74 3.37 -1.06
N PHE A 84 -0.74 4.06 0.06
CA PHE A 84 0.41 4.87 0.47
C PHE A 84 0.83 4.53 1.90
N MET A 85 2.13 4.68 2.16
CA MET A 85 2.78 4.30 3.41
C MET A 85 3.11 5.54 4.24
N VAL A 86 2.82 5.49 5.54
CA VAL A 86 3.09 6.57 6.49
C VAL A 86 3.83 6.01 7.70
N PRO A 87 4.94 6.63 8.16
CA PRO A 87 5.63 6.19 9.36
C PRO A 87 4.79 6.46 10.62
N THR A 88 4.88 5.55 11.57
CA THR A 88 4.21 5.66 12.87
C THR A 88 5.21 5.79 14.01
N GLU A 89 4.78 6.36 15.13
CA GLU A 89 5.51 6.36 16.41
C GLU A 89 4.64 5.80 17.54
N ASP A 90 5.28 5.35 18.63
CA ASP A 90 4.55 4.97 19.83
C ASP A 90 4.18 6.22 20.62
N ASP A 91 2.88 6.42 20.83
CA ASP A 91 2.35 7.38 21.78
C ASP A 91 1.54 6.63 22.84
N LYS A 92 2.21 6.29 23.94
CA LYS A 92 1.62 5.66 25.12
C LYS A 92 0.99 4.30 24.78
N GLY A 93 1.74 3.45 24.09
CA GLY A 93 1.30 2.11 23.70
C GLY A 93 0.34 2.09 22.50
N LYS A 94 0.21 3.20 21.78
CA LYS A 94 -0.57 3.31 20.54
C LYS A 94 0.32 3.75 19.41
N ASN A 95 0.32 2.99 18.32
CA ASN A 95 0.98 3.39 17.08
C ASN A 95 0.17 4.54 16.46
N LYS A 96 0.73 5.74 16.40
CA LYS A 96 0.12 6.91 15.75
C LYS A 96 0.94 7.33 14.54
N ASP A 97 0.28 7.87 13.52
CA ASP A 97 1.01 8.44 12.39
C ASP A 97 1.80 9.65 12.87
N ILE A 98 3.04 9.79 12.39
CA ILE A 98 3.88 10.93 12.71
C ILE A 98 3.39 12.12 11.88
N PRO A 99 2.88 13.20 12.50
CA PRO A 99 2.37 14.34 11.74
C PRO A 99 3.48 14.98 10.89
N LYS A 100 3.17 15.30 9.63
CA LYS A 100 4.08 15.91 8.65
C LYS A 100 5.29 15.07 8.23
N ALA A 101 5.41 13.83 8.70
CA ALA A 101 6.41 12.93 8.16
C ALA A 101 6.10 12.61 6.69
N LYS A 102 7.16 12.37 5.90
CA LYS A 102 7.02 11.99 4.50
C LYS A 102 6.37 10.62 4.41
N GLY A 103 5.36 10.52 3.55
CA GLY A 103 4.81 9.24 3.12
C GLY A 103 5.41 8.82 1.78
N MET A 104 5.22 7.55 1.43
CA MET A 104 5.57 7.02 0.12
C MET A 104 4.32 6.49 -0.56
N ASP A 105 4.01 7.04 -1.72
CA ASP A 105 3.05 6.53 -2.68
C ASP A 105 3.80 6.38 -4.01
N ARG A 106 3.66 5.22 -4.66
CA ARG A 106 4.24 4.86 -5.98
C ARG A 106 5.78 4.90 -6.05
N GLY A 107 6.40 3.80 -6.49
CA GLY A 107 7.84 3.76 -6.82
C GLY A 107 8.13 4.42 -8.17
N GLU A 108 7.60 3.87 -9.27
CA GLU A 108 7.63 4.40 -10.65
C GLU A 108 6.39 3.93 -11.46
N GLU A 109 6.22 4.42 -12.71
CA GLU A 109 5.16 4.03 -13.67
C GLU A 109 5.12 2.51 -13.91
N GLY A 110 4.02 1.85 -13.54
CA GLY A 110 3.83 0.41 -13.72
C GLY A 110 3.29 0.02 -15.11
N GLU A 111 3.73 -1.14 -15.59
CA GLU A 111 3.27 -1.82 -16.82
C GLU A 111 1.76 -2.18 -16.79
N PRO A 112 1.06 -2.18 -17.95
CA PRO A 112 -0.40 -2.29 -18.05
C PRO A 112 -1.04 -3.61 -17.56
N VAL A 113 -2.33 -3.49 -17.22
CA VAL A 113 -3.20 -4.29 -16.32
C VAL A 113 -3.53 -5.75 -16.71
N GLU A 114 -2.81 -6.39 -17.65
CA GLU A 114 -3.18 -7.76 -18.10
C GLU A 114 -2.69 -8.89 -17.18
N SER A 115 -1.81 -8.60 -16.21
CA SER A 115 -1.33 -9.59 -15.26
C SER A 115 -2.20 -9.61 -14.01
N GLY A 116 -2.99 -10.68 -13.81
CA GLY A 116 -3.49 -11.03 -12.48
C GLY A 116 -2.36 -11.14 -11.43
N TYR A 117 -2.71 -11.44 -10.18
CA TYR A 117 -1.72 -11.71 -9.14
C TYR A 117 -0.73 -12.76 -9.67
N PRO A 118 0.60 -12.54 -9.58
CA PRO A 118 1.57 -13.50 -10.11
C PRO A 118 1.36 -14.85 -9.42
N GLN A 119 1.10 -15.87 -10.23
CA GLN A 119 0.98 -17.27 -9.83
C GLN A 119 2.35 -17.84 -9.46
#